data_AF-A0A6A6XQD5-F1
#
_entry.id   AF-A0A6A6XQD5-F1
#
_cell.length_a   1.000
_cell.length_b   1.000
_cell.length_c   1.000
_cell.angle_alpha   90.00
_cell.angle_beta   90.00
_cell.angle_gamma   90.00
#
_symmetry.space_group_name_H-M   'P 1'
#
loop_
_entity.id
_entity.type
_entity.pdbx_description
1 polymer ?
#
loop_
_entity_poly.entity_id
_entity_poly.type
_entity_poly.pdbx_seq_one_letter_code
_entity_poly.pdbx_strand_id
1 'polypeptide(L)' 'QPFRTGATGYIGGDVLYALYNKHPDYEYTALVRTDQKAEPVKKAFPNVKIVIGDLDNEEVLKEEASKADVVI' A
#
# COMPACT_ATOMS: atom_id res chain seq x y z
N GLN A 1 -8.13 7.07 -5.40
CA GLN A 1 -7.00 6.68 -4.56
C GLN A 1 -7.29 5.36 -3.84
N PRO A 2 -6.86 4.20 -4.34
CA PRO A 2 -6.89 2.97 -3.55
C PRO A 2 -5.86 2.97 -2.39
N PHE A 3 -6.31 2.77 -1.14
CA PHE A 3 -5.47 2.51 0.05
C PHE A 3 -5.38 1.01 0.27
N ARG A 4 -4.19 0.48 0.53
CA ARG A 4 -4.03 -0.96 0.70
C ARG A 4 -3.30 -1.30 1.96
N THR A 5 -3.85 -2.28 2.67
CA THR A 5 -3.21 -2.89 3.81
C THR A 5 -2.48 -4.16 3.37
N GLY A 6 -1.29 -4.44 3.94
CA GLY A 6 -0.61 -5.72 3.71
C GLY A 6 0.07 -5.92 2.34
N ALA A 7 0.56 -4.85 1.70
CA ALA A 7 1.26 -4.88 0.41
C ALA A 7 2.50 -5.82 0.35
N THR A 8 2.99 -6.30 1.49
CA THR A 8 4.15 -7.20 1.60
C THR A 8 3.79 -8.67 1.81
N GLY A 9 2.50 -9.04 1.85
CA GLY A 9 2.06 -10.44 1.86
C GLY A 9 1.98 -11.00 0.42
N TYR A 10 2.02 -12.33 0.25
CA TYR A 10 1.95 -12.97 -1.08
C TYR A 10 0.74 -12.48 -1.90
N ILE A 11 -0.45 -12.48 -1.29
CA ILE A 11 -1.69 -12.01 -1.93
C ILE A 11 -1.67 -10.49 -2.12
N GLY A 12 -1.27 -9.72 -1.11
CA GLY A 12 -1.24 -8.25 -1.20
C GLY A 12 -0.27 -7.72 -2.25
N GLY A 13 0.89 -8.37 -2.39
CA GLY A 13 1.93 -8.04 -3.37
C GLY A 13 1.50 -8.36 -4.79
N ASP A 14 0.92 -9.53 -5.05
CA ASP A 14 0.46 -9.91 -6.39
C ASP A 14 -0.67 -9.01 -6.89
N VAL A 15 -1.62 -8.68 -6.01
CA VAL A 15 -2.71 -7.77 -6.41
C VAL A 15 -2.16 -6.35 -6.61
N LEU A 16 -1.18 -5.89 -5.82
CA LEU A 16 -0.53 -4.59 -6.04
C LEU A 16 0.18 -4.58 -7.40
N TYR A 17 0.93 -5.63 -7.72
CA TYR A 17 1.60 -5.76 -9.01
C TYR A 17 0.61 -5.73 -10.18
N ALA A 18 -0.47 -6.50 -10.10
CA ALA A 18 -1.46 -6.57 -11.17
C ALA A 18 -2.16 -5.21 -11.39
N LEU A 19 -2.56 -4.51 -10.32
CA LEU A 19 -3.16 -3.19 -10.46
C LEU A 19 -2.15 -2.16 -10.98
N TYR A 20 -0.95 -2.10 -10.39
CA TYR A 20 0.07 -1.13 -10.74
C TYR A 20 0.41 -1.16 -12.25
N ASN A 21 0.50 -2.37 -12.82
CA ASN A 21 0.78 -2.52 -14.26
C ASN A 21 -0.45 -2.20 -15.14
N LYS A 22 -1.66 -2.52 -14.68
CA LYS A 22 -2.88 -2.33 -15.47
C LYS A 22 -3.41 -0.89 -15.41
N HIS A 23 -3.22 -0.23 -14.28
CA HIS A 23 -3.70 1.12 -13.99
C HIS A 23 -2.54 1.96 -13.42
N PRO A 24 -1.54 2.31 -14.25
CA PRO A 24 -0.41 3.14 -13.83
C PRO A 24 -0.83 4.59 -13.53
N ASP A 25 -2.03 4.98 -13.94
CA ASP A 25 -2.67 6.27 -13.69
C ASP A 25 -3.23 6.42 -12.27
N TYR A 26 -3.33 5.33 -11.51
CA TYR A 26 -3.81 5.38 -10.14
C TYR A 26 -2.71 5.75 -9.16
N GLU A 27 -3.11 6.47 -8.11
CA GLU A 27 -2.26 6.68 -6.94
C GLU A 27 -2.45 5.53 -5.95
N TYR A 28 -1.33 4.93 -5.55
CA TYR A 28 -1.30 3.77 -4.68
C TYR A 28 -0.69 4.13 -3.33
N THR A 29 -1.35 3.69 -2.27
CA THR A 29 -0.78 3.72 -0.91
C THR A 29 -0.68 2.31 -0.35
N ALA A 30 0.50 1.96 0.17
CA ALA A 30 0.78 0.68 0.80
C ALA A 30 1.16 0.85 2.27
N LEU A 31 0.40 0.21 3.16
CA LEU A 31 0.76 0.08 4.58
C LEU A 31 1.81 -1.02 4.76
N VAL A 32 2.95 -0.67 5.35
CA VAL A 32 4.08 -1.57 5.59
C VAL A 32 4.55 -1.46 7.04
N ARG A 33 4.80 -2.60 7.70
CA ARG A 33 5.07 -2.60 9.16
C ARG A 33 6.37 -1.91 9.58
N THR A 34 7.40 -1.95 8.73
CA THR A 34 8.73 -1.40 9.07
C THR A 34 9.40 -0.84 7.83
N ASP A 35 10.32 0.12 8.01
CA ASP A 35 11.11 0.69 6.91
C ASP A 35 11.91 -0.37 6.15
N GLN A 36 12.48 -1.35 6.86
CA GLN A 36 13.20 -2.47 6.24
C GLN A 36 12.33 -3.25 5.26
N LYS A 37 11.04 -3.43 5.57
CA LYS A 37 10.09 -4.10 4.67
C LYS A 37 9.58 -3.17 3.56
N ALA A 38 9.71 -1.86 3.71
CA ALA A 38 9.31 -0.89 2.70
C ALA A 38 10.31 -0.76 1.55
N GLU A 39 11.61 -0.96 1.80
CA GLU A 39 12.64 -0.87 0.77
C GLU A 39 12.36 -1.70 -0.50
N PRO A 40 12.05 -3.00 -0.44
CA PRO A 40 11.77 -3.77 -1.64
C PRO A 40 10.51 -3.27 -2.38
N VAL A 41 9.51 -2.78 -1.65
CA VAL A 41 8.28 -2.22 -2.25
C VAL A 41 8.60 -0.94 -3.01
N LYS A 42 9.39 -0.02 -2.42
CA LYS A 42 9.82 1.23 -3.08
C LYS A 42 10.65 0.97 -4.34
N LYS A 43 11.51 -0.05 -4.30
CA LYS A 43 12.32 -0.45 -5.47
C LYS A 43 11.47 -1.02 -6.60
N ALA A 44 10.48 -1.84 -6.28
CA ALA A 44 9.61 -2.46 -7.28
C ALA A 44 8.54 -1.51 -7.82
N PHE A 45 8.04 -0.59 -6.98
CA PHE A 45 6.93 0.29 -7.28
C PHE A 45 7.24 1.74 -6.86
N PRO A 46 8.06 2.47 -7.64
CA PRO A 46 8.56 3.79 -7.25
C PRO A 46 7.46 4.85 -7.07
N ASN A 47 6.29 4.65 -7.69
CA ASN A 47 5.15 5.58 -7.59
C ASN A 47 4.14 5.19 -6.49
N VAL A 48 4.45 4.21 -5.64
CA VAL A 48 3.61 3.83 -4.49
C VAL A 48 4.03 4.65 -3.27
N LYS A 49 3.07 5.35 -2.65
CA LYS A 49 3.24 5.97 -1.33
C LYS A 49 3.33 4.87 -0.29
N ILE A 50 4.37 4.91 0.54
CA ILE A 50 4.49 4.01 1.69
C ILE A 50 4.02 4.72 2.94
N VAL A 51 3.18 4.03 3.71
CA VAL A 51 2.81 4.42 5.07
C VAL A 51 3.35 3.34 6.01
N ILE A 52 4.09 3.76 7.04
CA ILE A 52 4.60 2.84 8.04
C ILE A 52 3.58 2.66 9.15
N GLY A 53 3.19 1.42 9.39
CA GLY A 53 2.21 1.07 10.41
C GLY A 53 1.77 -0.40 10.28
N ASP A 54 1.00 -0.84 11.26
CA ASP A 54 0.38 -2.16 11.27
C ASP A 54 -1.14 -2.04 11.37
N LEU A 55 -1.81 -3.19 11.45
CA LEU A 55 -3.27 -3.25 11.50
C LEU A 55 -3.86 -2.86 12.87
N ASP A 56 -3.01 -2.72 13.89
CA ASP A 56 -3.42 -2.32 15.24
C ASP A 56 -3.34 -0.78 15.40
N ASN A 57 -2.72 -0.08 14.43
CA ASN A 57 -2.64 1.37 14.40
C ASN A 57 -3.93 1.99 13.83
N GLU A 58 -4.97 2.05 14.65
CA GLU A 58 -6.30 2.55 14.27
C GLU A 58 -6.28 3.96 13.67
N GLU A 59 -5.46 4.86 14.19
CA GLU A 59 -5.39 6.25 13.71
C GLU A 59 -4.89 6.29 12.27
N VAL A 60 -3.79 5.59 11.98
CA VAL A 60 -3.22 5.48 10.62
C VAL A 60 -4.22 4.83 9.68
N LEU A 61 -4.90 3.77 10.11
CA LEU A 61 -5.90 3.09 9.29
C LEU A 61 -7.09 4.00 8.97
N LYS A 62 -7.63 4.70 9.97
CA LYS A 62 -8.76 5.64 9.77
C LYS A 62 -8.37 6.77 8.84
N GLU A 63 -7.22 7.38 9.06
CA GLU A 63 -6.75 8.49 8.25
C GLU A 63 -6.55 8.07 6.79
N GLU A 64 -5.80 7.01 6.53
CA GLU A 64 -5.47 6.63 5.16
C GLU A 64 -6.64 5.95 4.44
N ALA A 65 -7.53 5.25 5.16
CA ALA A 65 -8.78 4.77 4.58
C ALA A 65 -9.72 5.92 4.21
N SER A 66 -9.76 7.01 4.99
CA SER A 66 -10.61 8.17 4.69
C SER A 66 -10.20 8.92 3.42
N LYS A 67 -8.93 8.82 3.03
CA LYS A 67 -8.38 9.41 1.80
C LYS A 67 -8.60 8.52 0.58
N ALA A 68 -9.04 7.28 0.80
CA ALA A 68 -9.09 6.28 -0.23
C ALA A 68 -10.48 6.00 -0.78
N ASP A 69 -10.54 5.86 -2.09
CA ASP A 69 -11.72 5.41 -2.82
C ASP A 69 -11.93 3.90 -2.69
N VAL A 70 -10.85 3.12 -2.52
CA VAL A 70 -10.90 1.65 -2.44
C VAL A 70 -9.92 1.16 -1.39
N VAL A 71 -10.37 0.31 -0.46
CA VAL A 71 -9.50 -0.37 0.52
C VAL A 71 -9.42 -1.85 0.24
N ILE A 72 -8.20 -2.42 0.27
CA ILE A 72 -7.92 -3.85 0.04
C ILE A 72 -7.08 -4.41 1.18
#